data_AF-A0A4R5G4C5-F1
#
_entry.id   AF-A0A4R5G4C5-F1
#
_cell.length_a   1.000
_cell.length_b   1.000
_cell.length_c   1.000
_cell.angle_alpha   90.00
_cell.angle_beta   90.00
_cell.angle_gamma   90.00
#
_symmetry.space_group_name_H-M   'P 1'
#
loop_
_entity.id
_entity.type
_entity.pdbx_description
1 polymer ?
#
loop_
_entity_poly.entity_id
_entity_poly.type
_entity_poly.pdbx_seq_one_letter_code
_entity_poly.pdbx_strand_id
1 'polypeptide(L)'
;MANVDALLGDHRQRYFGDGHKRTLYGVTKIDDNLFGSISHSGTWSSKSQQEVQPHLSTLDGVILASLLAEKYLESIGEDSSSYFLTKFEIKSGMKPIENLNEIPLILKSSVTENDYALFNVLILDLKVS
;
A
#
# COMPACT_ATOMS: atom_id res chain seq x y z
N MET A 1 -14.65 -5.02 32.33
CA MET A 1 -13.78 -3.98 31.74
C MET A 1 -13.97 -4.05 30.24
N ALA A 2 -14.51 -3.01 29.61
CA ALA A 2 -14.73 -3.03 28.17
C ALA A 2 -13.38 -2.92 27.46
N ASN A 3 -12.94 -3.98 26.79
CA ASN A 3 -11.79 -3.91 25.88
C ASN A 3 -12.32 -3.81 24.43
N VAL A 4 -11.43 -3.42 23.52
CA VAL A 4 -11.78 -3.23 22.11
C VAL A 4 -12.40 -4.49 21.49
N ASP A 5 -11.93 -5.67 21.87
CA ASP A 5 -12.44 -6.95 21.36
C ASP A 5 -13.82 -7.33 21.90
N ALA A 6 -14.19 -6.87 23.10
CA ALA A 6 -15.53 -7.03 23.65
C ALA A 6 -16.57 -6.18 22.90
N LEU A 7 -16.13 -5.09 22.26
CA LEU A 7 -16.98 -4.19 21.48
C LEU A 7 -17.02 -4.54 19.99
N LEU A 8 -15.89 -5.02 19.45
CA LEU A 8 -15.72 -5.19 18.01
C LEU A 8 -15.55 -6.65 17.58
N GLY A 9 -15.46 -7.59 18.51
CA GLY A 9 -15.12 -8.99 18.26
C GLY A 9 -13.61 -9.25 18.26
N ASP A 10 -13.22 -10.52 18.27
CA ASP A 10 -11.81 -10.97 18.34
C ASP A 10 -10.94 -10.30 17.26
N HIS A 11 -9.89 -9.57 17.67
CA HIS A 11 -8.98 -8.88 16.75
C HIS A 11 -8.32 -9.83 15.73
N ARG A 12 -8.13 -11.11 16.06
CA ARG A 12 -7.53 -12.12 15.16
C ARG A 12 -8.38 -12.37 13.90
N GLN A 13 -9.66 -12.03 13.98
CA GLN A 13 -10.66 -12.23 12.92
C GLN A 13 -10.98 -10.94 12.16
N ARG A 14 -10.29 -9.83 12.43
CA ARG A 14 -10.58 -8.51 11.85
C ARG A 14 -9.38 -7.92 11.12
N TYR A 15 -9.64 -7.15 10.07
CA TYR A 15 -8.61 -6.45 9.29
C TYR A 15 -7.75 -5.53 10.16
N PHE A 16 -8.39 -4.59 10.88
CA PHE A 16 -7.74 -3.69 11.86
C PHE A 16 -7.47 -4.37 13.21
N GLY A 17 -7.07 -5.64 13.18
CA GLY A 17 -6.59 -6.43 14.30
C GLY A 17 -5.31 -7.14 13.89
N ASP A 18 -5.38 -8.43 13.57
CA ASP A 18 -4.24 -9.14 12.95
C ASP A 18 -4.37 -9.31 11.42
N GLY A 19 -5.51 -8.96 10.82
CA GLY A 19 -5.72 -9.10 9.38
C GLY A 19 -4.70 -8.34 8.53
N HIS A 20 -4.38 -7.09 8.90
CA HIS A 20 -3.38 -6.28 8.19
C HIS A 20 -1.95 -6.86 8.24
N LYS A 21 -1.62 -7.68 9.25
CA LYS A 21 -0.31 -8.36 9.36
C LYS A 21 -0.18 -9.56 8.42
N ARG A 22 -1.29 -9.97 7.80
CA ARG A 22 -1.38 -11.11 6.87
C ARG A 22 -1.44 -10.67 5.41
N THR A 23 -1.08 -9.41 5.17
CA THR A 23 -1.01 -8.80 3.85
C THR A 23 0.41 -8.84 3.34
N LEU A 24 0.58 -9.40 2.15
CA LEU A 24 1.86 -9.36 1.43
C LEU A 24 1.72 -8.38 0.27
N TYR A 25 2.72 -7.51 0.16
CA TYR A 25 2.86 -6.54 -0.89
C TYR A 25 4.01 -6.93 -1.81
N GLY A 26 3.91 -6.59 -3.08
CA GLY A 26 4.97 -6.82 -4.07
C GLY A 26 4.98 -5.74 -5.14
N VAL A 27 6.16 -5.48 -5.69
CA VAL A 27 6.33 -4.59 -6.85
C VAL A 27 7.15 -5.33 -7.92
N THR A 28 6.49 -5.75 -8.99
CA THR A 28 7.10 -6.44 -10.12
C THR A 28 7.28 -5.50 -11.30
N LYS A 29 8.25 -5.82 -12.18
CA LYS A 29 8.43 -5.14 -13.46
C LYS A 29 8.03 -6.13 -14.55
N ILE A 30 7.10 -5.75 -15.42
CA ILE A 30 6.70 -6.53 -16.59
C ILE A 30 7.00 -5.64 -17.80
N ASP A 31 7.96 -6.08 -18.63
CA ASP A 31 8.61 -5.28 -19.66
C ASP A 31 9.23 -3.98 -19.09
N ASP A 32 8.60 -2.84 -19.34
CA ASP A 32 8.96 -1.51 -18.83
C ASP A 32 7.94 -0.90 -17.86
N ASN A 33 6.87 -1.64 -17.55
CA ASN A 33 5.82 -1.19 -16.64
C ASN A 33 6.02 -1.78 -15.24
N LEU A 34 5.69 -1.00 -14.22
CA LEU A 34 5.76 -1.42 -12.82
C LEU A 34 4.35 -1.71 -12.30
N PHE A 35 4.20 -2.84 -11.63
CA PHE A 35 2.92 -3.30 -11.09
C PHE A 35 3.07 -3.65 -9.61
N GLY A 36 2.11 -3.18 -8.82
CA GLY A 36 1.91 -3.56 -7.44
C GLY A 36 1.00 -4.77 -7.33
N SER A 37 1.27 -5.62 -6.35
CA SER A 37 0.40 -6.74 -6.00
C SER A 37 0.11 -6.72 -4.50
N ILE A 38 -1.13 -6.99 -4.11
CA ILE A 38 -1.55 -7.14 -2.73
C ILE A 38 -2.24 -8.49 -2.60
N SER A 39 -1.70 -9.35 -1.76
CA SER A 39 -2.33 -10.62 -1.41
C SER A 39 -2.65 -10.65 0.08
N HIS A 40 -3.83 -11.13 0.43
CA HIS A 40 -4.24 -11.31 1.82
C HIS A 40 -4.44 -12.78 2.11
N SER A 41 -3.86 -13.24 3.21
CA SER A 41 -4.15 -14.56 3.76
C SER A 41 -5.13 -14.43 4.93
N GLY A 42 -6.32 -15.02 4.80
CA GLY A 42 -7.36 -15.04 5.83
C GLY A 42 -8.62 -14.26 5.47
N THR A 43 -9.49 -14.03 6.46
CA THR A 43 -10.80 -13.42 6.29
C THR A 43 -10.69 -11.91 6.08
N TRP A 44 -11.14 -11.44 4.90
CA TRP A 44 -11.40 -10.03 4.66
C TRP A 44 -12.56 -9.55 5.54
N SER A 45 -12.60 -8.25 5.88
CA SER A 45 -13.63 -7.69 6.75
C SER A 45 -15.04 -8.00 6.24
N SER A 46 -15.78 -8.87 6.93
CA SER A 46 -17.20 -9.09 6.69
C SER A 46 -18.02 -7.96 7.32
N LYS A 47 -18.47 -6.99 6.52
CA LYS A 47 -19.58 -6.12 6.93
C LYS A 47 -20.87 -6.85 6.59
N SER A 48 -21.62 -7.26 7.63
CA SER A 48 -23.01 -7.73 7.53
C SER A 48 -23.31 -8.72 6.39
N GLN A 49 -23.03 -10.02 6.58
CA GLN A 49 -23.47 -11.14 5.74
C GLN A 49 -23.15 -11.09 4.23
N GLN A 50 -22.44 -10.09 3.74
CA GLN A 50 -21.97 -9.99 2.36
C GLN A 50 -20.44 -9.96 2.34
N GLU A 51 -19.85 -10.79 1.48
CA GLU A 51 -18.43 -10.69 1.16
C GLU A 51 -18.17 -9.34 0.48
N VAL A 52 -17.47 -8.45 1.19
CA VAL A 52 -17.02 -7.18 0.62
C VAL A 52 -15.86 -7.49 -0.32
N GLN A 53 -15.98 -7.12 -1.59
CA GLN A 53 -14.88 -7.24 -2.54
C GLN A 53 -13.65 -6.47 -2.02
N PRO A 54 -12.49 -7.13 -1.92
CA PRO A 54 -11.25 -6.46 -1.56
C PRO A 54 -10.98 -5.29 -2.49
N HIS A 55 -10.67 -4.14 -1.92
CA HIS A 55 -10.27 -2.97 -2.68
C HIS A 55 -9.04 -2.34 -2.05
N LEU A 56 -8.25 -1.68 -2.88
CA LEU A 56 -7.07 -0.95 -2.46
C LEU A 56 -7.44 0.14 -1.45
N SER A 57 -6.95 0.00 -0.22
CA SER A 57 -7.10 1.04 0.80
C SER A 57 -6.08 2.17 0.59
N THR A 58 -6.28 3.30 1.27
CA THR A 58 -5.28 4.39 1.25
C THR A 58 -3.95 3.95 1.87
N LEU A 59 -3.98 3.06 2.88
CA LEU A 59 -2.78 2.50 3.50
C LEU A 59 -2.00 1.64 2.50
N ASP A 60 -2.70 0.79 1.75
CA ASP A 60 -2.08 -0.01 0.68
C ASP A 60 -1.40 0.88 -0.36
N GLY A 61 -2.03 2.02 -0.70
CA GLY A 61 -1.45 3.01 -1.60
C GLY A 61 -0.12 3.57 -1.09
N VAL A 62 -0.03 3.93 0.20
CA VAL A 62 1.23 4.40 0.80
C VAL A 62 2.30 3.31 0.74
N ILE A 63 1.95 2.08 1.12
CA ILE A 63 2.91 0.97 1.14
C ILE A 63 3.45 0.69 -0.28
N LEU A 64 2.58 0.62 -1.29
CA LEU A 64 3.00 0.43 -2.68
C LEU A 64 3.86 1.59 -3.21
N ALA A 65 3.55 2.83 -2.82
CA ALA A 65 4.36 3.99 -3.17
C ALA A 65 5.75 3.94 -2.52
N SER A 66 5.83 3.52 -1.25
CA SER A 66 7.11 3.32 -0.54
C SER A 66 7.95 2.21 -1.19
N LEU A 67 7.36 1.06 -1.50
CA LEU A 67 8.06 -0.02 -2.19
C LEU A 67 8.59 0.40 -3.57
N LEU A 68 7.82 1.23 -4.30
CA LEU A 68 8.28 1.80 -5.56
C LEU A 68 9.45 2.77 -5.36
N ALA A 69 9.41 3.59 -4.30
CA ALA A 69 10.48 4.51 -3.95
C ALA A 69 11.77 3.76 -3.56
N GLU A 70 11.67 2.71 -2.75
CA GLU A 70 12.79 1.82 -2.40
C GLU A 70 13.44 1.24 -3.65
N LYS A 71 12.62 0.67 -4.55
CA LYS A 71 13.09 0.10 -5.83
C LYS A 71 13.78 1.15 -6.72
N TYR A 72 13.27 2.38 -6.72
CA TYR A 72 13.90 3.48 -7.44
C TYR A 72 15.25 3.86 -6.83
N LEU A 73 15.33 4.02 -5.51
CA LEU A 73 16.56 4.34 -4.79
C LEU A 73 17.64 3.29 -5.07
N GLU A 74 17.30 2.02 -4.95
CA GLU A 74 18.19 0.91 -5.28
C GLU A 74 18.66 0.96 -6.75
N SER A 75 17.77 1.35 -7.68
CA SER A 75 18.11 1.45 -9.11
C SER A 75 19.11 2.56 -9.43
N ILE A 76 19.19 3.60 -8.59
CA ILE A 76 20.17 4.69 -8.72
C ILE A 76 21.40 4.49 -7.82
N GLY A 77 21.50 3.35 -7.14
CA GLY A 77 22.65 2.97 -6.31
C GLY A 77 22.59 3.45 -4.86
N GLU A 78 21.44 3.98 -4.42
CA GLU A 78 21.20 4.36 -3.03
C GLU A 78 20.75 3.14 -2.20
N ASP A 79 21.14 3.11 -0.93
CA ASP A 79 20.67 2.09 0.02
C ASP A 79 19.30 2.51 0.58
N SER A 80 18.24 1.87 0.09
CA SER A 80 16.86 2.12 0.51
C SER A 80 16.65 1.96 2.02
N SER A 81 17.44 1.10 2.69
CA SER A 81 17.34 0.86 4.13
C SER A 81 17.85 2.03 5.00
N SER A 82 18.57 2.98 4.38
CA SER A 82 19.02 4.22 5.04
C SER A 82 17.95 5.32 5.07
N TYR A 83 16.78 5.10 4.46
CA TYR A 83 15.69 6.06 4.38
C TYR A 83 14.54 5.71 5.32
N PHE A 84 13.85 6.73 5.84
CA PHE A 84 12.63 6.58 6.63
C PHE A 84 11.51 7.44 6.05
N LEU A 85 10.29 6.89 5.98
CA LEU A 85 9.11 7.66 5.60
C LEU A 85 8.77 8.65 6.72
N THR A 86 8.97 9.95 6.47
CA THR A 86 8.73 11.01 7.46
C THR A 86 7.45 11.81 7.20
N LYS A 87 6.99 11.85 5.95
CA LYS A 87 5.80 12.58 5.52
C LYS A 87 5.18 11.92 4.29
N PHE A 88 3.86 11.95 4.20
CA PHE A 88 3.13 11.63 2.98
C PHE A 88 1.85 12.46 2.88
N GLU A 89 1.39 12.66 1.64
CA GLU A 89 0.08 13.18 1.29
C GLU A 89 -0.60 12.19 0.34
N ILE A 90 -1.90 11.93 0.55
CA ILE A 90 -2.68 11.03 -0.31
C ILE A 90 -3.87 11.78 -0.87
N LYS A 91 -4.06 11.65 -2.17
CA LYS A 91 -5.33 11.99 -2.82
C LYS A 91 -5.98 10.72 -3.32
N SER A 92 -7.08 10.33 -2.69
CA SER A 92 -7.85 9.13 -3.04
C SER A 92 -8.38 9.20 -4.47
N GLY A 93 -8.39 8.04 -5.11
CA GLY A 93 -9.06 7.82 -6.39
C GLY A 93 -10.58 7.98 -6.31
N MET A 94 -11.22 8.08 -7.47
CA MET A 94 -12.67 8.20 -7.61
C MET A 94 -13.38 6.84 -7.62
N LYS A 95 -12.66 5.76 -7.93
CA LYS A 95 -13.23 4.41 -8.07
C LYS A 95 -12.48 3.39 -7.20
N PRO A 96 -13.17 2.41 -6.61
CA PRO A 96 -12.51 1.28 -5.96
C PRO A 96 -11.63 0.51 -6.95
N ILE A 97 -10.40 0.20 -6.54
CA ILE A 97 -9.48 -0.67 -7.30
C ILE A 97 -9.61 -2.07 -6.73
N GLU A 98 -10.25 -2.98 -7.47
CA GLU A 98 -10.60 -4.34 -7.01
C GLU A 98 -9.66 -5.42 -7.57
N ASN A 99 -8.99 -5.18 -8.71
CA ASN A 99 -7.93 -6.07 -9.19
C ASN A 99 -6.62 -5.75 -8.45
N LEU A 100 -6.35 -6.50 -7.38
CA LEU A 100 -5.20 -6.28 -6.51
C LEU A 100 -3.92 -7.02 -6.95
N ASN A 101 -3.94 -7.79 -8.02
CA ASN A 101 -2.78 -8.59 -8.45
C ASN A 101 -1.83 -7.83 -9.38
N GLU A 102 -2.36 -6.87 -10.14
CA GLU A 102 -1.63 -6.14 -11.18
C GLU A 102 -2.05 -4.67 -11.16
N ILE A 103 -1.70 -3.97 -10.08
CA ILE A 103 -2.05 -2.56 -9.88
C ILE A 103 -0.99 -1.69 -10.58
N PRO A 104 -1.31 -0.92 -11.63
CA PRO A 104 -0.32 -0.09 -12.31
C PRO A 104 0.28 0.97 -11.39
N LEU A 105 1.62 1.03 -11.35
CA LEU A 105 2.40 1.99 -10.58
C LEU A 105 3.21 2.88 -11.52
N ILE A 106 3.13 4.20 -11.31
CA ILE A 106 3.88 5.18 -12.11
C ILE A 106 4.59 6.14 -11.17
N LEU A 107 5.92 6.13 -11.21
CA LEU A 107 6.74 7.19 -10.61
C LEU A 107 6.67 8.42 -11.53
N LYS A 108 5.96 9.47 -11.09
CA LYS A 108 5.79 10.71 -11.85
C LYS A 108 6.99 11.63 -11.75
N SER A 109 7.57 11.72 -10.56
CA SER A 109 8.79 12.47 -10.31
C SER A 109 9.45 11.97 -9.04
N SER A 110 10.77 12.12 -9.02
CA SER A 110 11.61 11.92 -7.84
C SER A 110 12.56 13.10 -7.72
N VAL A 111 12.87 13.48 -6.49
CA VAL A 111 13.93 14.42 -6.15
C VAL A 111 14.73 13.78 -5.04
N THR A 112 16.04 13.64 -5.22
CA THR A 112 16.95 13.17 -4.19
C THR A 112 17.93 14.29 -3.90
N GLU A 113 17.89 14.78 -2.67
CA GLU A 113 18.83 15.74 -2.12
C GLU A 113 19.64 15.04 -1.01
N ASN A 114 20.72 15.66 -0.54
CA ASN A 114 21.61 15.06 0.45
C ASN A 114 20.89 14.58 1.72
N ASP A 115 19.82 15.27 2.14
CA ASP A 115 19.16 15.04 3.43
C ASP A 115 17.76 14.41 3.29
N TYR A 116 17.20 14.33 2.08
CA TYR A 116 15.85 13.81 1.87
C TYR A 116 15.60 13.38 0.43
N ALA A 117 14.62 12.50 0.25
CA ALA A 117 14.08 12.14 -1.05
C ALA A 117 12.56 12.34 -1.08
N LEU A 118 12.06 12.87 -2.21
CA LEU A 118 10.64 13.07 -2.47
C LEU A 118 10.22 12.24 -3.67
N PHE A 119 9.06 11.62 -3.58
CA PHE A 119 8.52 10.75 -4.63
C PHE A 119 7.08 11.11 -4.89
N ASN A 120 6.72 11.34 -6.15
CA ASN A 120 5.32 11.45 -6.56
C ASN A 120 4.95 10.17 -7.29
N VAL A 121 4.10 9.36 -6.67
CA VAL A 121 3.64 8.08 -7.21
C VAL A 121 2.16 8.15 -7.58
N LEU A 122 1.83 7.63 -8.74
CA LEU A 122 0.46 7.44 -9.20
C LEU A 122 0.14 5.94 -9.21
N ILE A 123 -0.95 5.58 -8.54
CA ILE A 123 -1.49 4.23 -8.40
C ILE A 123 -2.88 4.27 -9.01
N LEU A 124 -2.97 4.01 -10.33
CA LEU A 124 -4.14 4.34 -11.15
C LEU A 124 -4.57 5.81 -11.02
N ASP A 125 -5.62 6.10 -10.25
CA ASP A 125 -6.15 7.44 -9.98
C ASP A 125 -5.84 7.94 -8.55
N LEU A 126 -5.24 7.10 -7.70
CA LEU A 126 -4.75 7.48 -6.39
C LEU A 126 -3.35 8.08 -6.52
N LYS A 127 -3.13 9.25 -5.92
CA LYS A 127 -1.82 9.91 -5.86
C LYS A 127 -1.25 9.83 -4.45
N VAL A 128 0.03 9.47 -4.34
CA VAL A 128 0.84 9.55 -3.12
C VAL A 128 2.04 10.45 -3.38
N SER A 129 2.35 11.35 -2.44
CA SER A 129 3.52 12.24 -2.51
C SER A 129 4.17 12.50 -1.16
#